data_AF-A0A0R1DR79-F1
#
_entry.id   AF-A0A0R1DR79-F1
#
_cell.length_a   1.000
_cell.length_b   1.000
_cell.length_c   1.000
_cell.angle_alpha   90.00
_cell.angle_beta   90.00
_cell.angle_gamma   90.00
#
_symmetry.space_group_name_H-M   'P 1'
#
loop_
_entity.id
_entity.type
_entity.pdbx_description
1 polymer ?
#
loop_
_entity_poly.entity_id
_entity_poly.type
_entity_poly.pdbx_seq_one_letter_code
_entity_poly.pdbx_strand_id
1 'polypeptide(L)'
;MKVYDQVIFTEQLLHHRSVGNQIKETRRHWEERCSWFPAAQRYLEARCSEIYKESLEKYGNDHFEFYANRNRLKEEHRVNTKSYRRRERRRSHRPMDHLKDYRVSPTSNGNTEVFGQCNYFNGFRNLNA
;
A
#
# COMPACT_ATOMS: atom_id res chain seq x y z
N MET A 1 47.00 10.35 20.15
CA MET A 1 46.76 9.84 18.78
C MET A 1 45.81 10.84 18.11
N LYS A 2 46.35 11.77 17.30
CA LYS A 2 45.51 12.74 16.60
C LYS A 2 44.83 12.00 15.46
N VAL A 3 43.51 11.82 15.57
CA VAL A 3 42.66 11.37 14.47
C VAL A 3 42.80 12.45 13.41
N TYR A 4 43.41 12.13 12.27
CA TYR A 4 43.44 13.05 11.16
C TYR A 4 41.98 13.22 10.70
N ASP A 5 41.43 14.40 11.01
CA ASP A 5 40.24 14.96 10.39
C ASP A 5 40.30 14.68 8.89
N GLN A 6 39.21 14.14 8.36
CA GLN A 6 39.07 13.71 6.98
C GLN A 6 39.60 14.81 6.03
N VAL A 7 40.76 14.57 5.41
CA VAL A 7 41.36 15.53 4.48
C VAL A 7 40.50 15.50 3.22
N ILE A 8 39.62 16.49 3.08
CA ILE A 8 38.79 16.62 1.89
C ILE A 8 39.67 17.14 0.76
N PHE A 9 39.85 16.33 -0.26
CA PHE A 9 40.63 16.72 -1.44
C PHE A 9 39.80 17.66 -2.33
N THR A 10 40.47 18.57 -3.02
CA THR A 10 39.84 19.54 -3.94
C THR A 10 38.97 18.87 -4.99
N GLU A 11 39.37 17.71 -5.50
CA GLU A 11 38.59 16.90 -6.44
C GLU A 11 37.24 16.44 -5.85
N GLN A 12 37.21 16.06 -4.57
CA GLN A 12 35.98 15.66 -3.89
C GLN A 12 35.02 16.85 -3.77
N LEU A 13 35.54 18.04 -3.46
CA LEU A 13 34.74 19.27 -3.42
C LEU A 13 34.16 19.63 -4.79
N LEU A 14 34.97 19.52 -5.86
CA LEU A 14 34.53 19.78 -7.22
C LEU A 14 33.46 18.77 -7.68
N HIS A 15 33.64 17.49 -7.34
CA HIS A 15 32.64 16.47 -7.61
C HIS A 15 31.31 16.75 -6.88
N HIS A 16 31.36 17.06 -5.58
CA HIS A 16 30.16 17.43 -4.82
C HIS A 16 29.45 18.66 -5.40
N ARG A 17 30.20 19.67 -5.84
CA ARG A 17 29.63 20.85 -6.50
C ARG A 17 28.95 20.49 -7.83
N SER A 18 29.58 19.65 -8.64
CA SER A 18 29.03 19.19 -9.92
C SER A 18 27.72 18.42 -9.72
N VAL A 19 27.72 17.44 -8.80
CA VAL A 19 26.52 16.67 -8.44
C VAL A 19 25.41 17.59 -7.91
N GLY A 20 25.75 18.54 -7.03
CA GLY A 20 24.80 19.51 -6.51
C GLY A 20 24.16 20.38 -7.60
N ASN A 21 24.95 20.83 -8.59
CA ASN A 21 24.43 21.56 -9.75
C ASN A 21 23.52 20.69 -10.61
N GLN A 22 23.91 19.44 -10.87
CA GLN A 22 23.11 18.52 -11.67
C GLN A 22 21.76 18.19 -11.02
N ILE A 23 21.73 18.07 -9.68
CA ILE A 23 20.47 17.90 -8.92
C ILE A 23 19.57 19.13 -9.10
N LYS A 24 20.13 20.34 -8.98
CA LYS A 24 19.36 21.59 -9.16
C LYS A 24 18.80 21.70 -10.57
N GLU A 25 19.61 21.44 -11.60
CA GLU A 25 19.17 21.48 -12.98
C GLU A 25 18.09 20.44 -13.27
N THR A 26 18.26 19.22 -12.74
CA THR A 26 17.26 18.14 -12.90
C THR A 26 15.94 18.52 -12.24
N ARG A 27 16.00 19.10 -11.03
CA ARG A 27 14.80 19.58 -10.34
C ARG A 27 14.10 20.70 -11.12
N ARG A 28 14.86 21.68 -11.63
CA ARG A 28 14.30 22.76 -12.45
C ARG A 28 13.61 22.21 -13.70
N HIS A 29 14.27 21.31 -14.43
CA HIS A 29 13.70 20.68 -15.63
C HIS A 29 12.43 19.89 -15.31
N TRP A 30 12.41 19.18 -14.18
CA TRP A 30 11.21 18.47 -13.74
C TRP A 30 10.07 19.43 -13.40
N GLU A 31 10.33 20.52 -12.68
CA GLU A 31 9.33 21.53 -12.33
C GLU A 31 8.77 22.24 -13.58
N GLU A 32 9.62 22.57 -14.55
CA GLU A 32 9.22 23.24 -15.79
C GLU A 32 8.41 22.33 -16.73
N ARG A 33 8.79 21.05 -16.86
CA ARG A 33 8.25 20.17 -17.93
C ARG A 33 7.32 19.08 -17.43
N CYS A 34 7.48 18.64 -16.19
CA CYS A 34 6.86 17.43 -15.66
C CYS A 34 6.04 17.66 -14.38
N SER A 35 5.96 18.88 -13.86
CA SER A 35 5.22 19.20 -12.63
C SER A 35 3.73 18.85 -12.69
N TRP A 36 3.15 18.82 -13.90
CA TRP A 36 1.76 18.40 -14.13
C TRP A 36 1.55 16.88 -13.98
N PHE A 37 2.61 16.08 -14.17
CA PHE A 37 2.50 14.63 -14.29
C PHE A 37 1.93 13.95 -13.03
N PRO A 38 2.36 14.28 -11.79
CA PRO A 38 1.79 13.67 -10.59
C PRO A 38 0.28 13.94 -10.44
N ALA A 39 -0.18 15.14 -10.78
CA ALA A 39 -1.59 15.49 -10.71
C ALA A 39 -2.41 14.70 -11.76
N ALA A 40 -1.92 14.64 -13.00
CA ALA A 40 -2.54 13.86 -14.06
C ALA A 40 -2.55 12.35 -13.75
N GLN A 41 -1.46 11.81 -13.21
CA GLN A 41 -1.37 10.41 -12.81
C GLN A 41 -2.43 10.08 -11.74
N ARG A 42 -2.56 10.90 -10.70
CA ARG A 42 -3.59 10.72 -9.66
C ARG A 42 -5.00 10.76 -10.24
N TYR A 43 -5.26 11.69 -11.15
CA TYR A 43 -6.55 11.78 -11.82
C TYR A 43 -6.87 10.52 -12.63
N LEU A 44 -5.92 10.03 -13.43
CA LEU A 44 -6.09 8.82 -14.23
C LEU A 44 -6.28 7.57 -13.36
N GLU A 45 -5.47 7.42 -12.31
CA GLU A 45 -5.59 6.31 -11.35
C GLU A 45 -6.97 6.30 -10.67
N ALA A 46 -7.48 7.48 -10.28
CA ALA A 46 -8.83 7.60 -9.73
C ALA A 46 -9.91 7.17 -10.76
N ARG A 47 -9.79 7.65 -12.01
CA ARG A 47 -10.75 7.36 -13.09
C ARG A 47 -10.77 5.89 -13.49
N CYS A 48 -9.64 5.17 -13.41
CA CYS A 48 -9.58 3.73 -13.71
C CYS A 48 -10.60 2.91 -12.90
N SER A 49 -10.80 3.24 -11.63
CA SER A 49 -11.77 2.55 -10.77
C SER A 49 -13.21 2.72 -11.25
N GLU A 50 -13.53 3.89 -11.80
CA GLU A 50 -14.85 4.20 -12.35
C GLU A 50 -15.08 3.44 -13.65
N ILE A 51 -14.08 3.42 -14.54
CA ILE A 51 -14.13 2.67 -15.80
C ILE A 51 -14.40 1.19 -15.57
N TYR A 52 -13.79 0.58 -14.54
CA TYR A 52 -14.05 -0.82 -14.21
C TYR A 52 -15.47 -1.06 -13.69
N LYS A 53 -16.05 -0.11 -12.94
CA LYS A 53 -17.47 -0.18 -12.53
C LYS A 53 -18.40 -0.07 -13.74
N GLU A 54 -18.16 0.92 -14.60
CA GLU A 54 -18.93 1.12 -15.85
C GLU A 54 -18.84 -0.14 -16.75
N SER A 55 -17.65 -0.75 -16.84
CA SER A 55 -17.45 -2.00 -17.60
C SER A 55 -18.20 -3.18 -17.01
N LEU A 56 -18.21 -3.31 -15.68
CA LEU A 56 -18.97 -4.37 -15.00
C LEU A 56 -20.48 -4.20 -15.21
N GLU A 57 -20.99 -2.97 -15.18
CA GLU A 57 -22.39 -2.66 -15.43
C GLU A 57 -22.79 -2.94 -16.89
N LYS A 58 -21.95 -2.53 -17.84
CA LYS A 58 -22.23 -2.65 -19.28
C LYS A 58 -22.14 -4.08 -19.80
N TYR A 59 -21.11 -4.83 -19.40
CA TYR A 59 -20.83 -6.16 -19.96
C TYR A 59 -21.23 -7.30 -19.02
N GLY A 60 -21.60 -6.99 -17.78
CA GLY A 60 -21.99 -7.98 -16.80
C GLY A 60 -20.79 -8.71 -16.16
N ASN A 61 -21.11 -9.50 -15.14
CA ASN A 61 -20.10 -10.08 -14.24
C ASN A 61 -19.15 -11.06 -14.92
N ASP A 62 -19.65 -11.92 -15.81
CA ASP A 62 -18.86 -13.06 -16.30
C ASP A 62 -17.77 -12.60 -17.27
N HIS A 63 -18.11 -11.68 -18.18
CA HIS A 63 -17.15 -11.04 -19.08
C HIS A 63 -16.12 -10.20 -18.31
N PHE A 64 -16.58 -9.41 -17.33
CA PHE A 64 -15.70 -8.61 -16.51
C PHE A 64 -14.75 -9.47 -15.66
N GLU A 65 -15.23 -10.57 -15.06
CA GLU A 65 -14.39 -11.47 -14.29
C GLU A 65 -13.35 -12.19 -15.15
N PHE A 66 -13.71 -12.60 -16.36
CA PHE A 66 -12.76 -13.17 -17.32
C PHE A 66 -11.63 -12.16 -17.61
N TYR A 67 -11.98 -10.92 -17.93
CA TYR A 67 -11.03 -9.84 -18.15
C TYR A 67 -10.16 -9.58 -16.90
N ALA A 68 -10.78 -9.49 -15.73
CA ALA A 68 -10.10 -9.20 -14.47
C ALA A 68 -9.12 -10.30 -14.06
N ASN A 69 -9.47 -11.57 -14.31
CA ASN A 69 -8.58 -12.69 -14.07
C ASN A 69 -7.40 -12.70 -15.05
N ARG A 70 -7.67 -12.49 -16.34
CA ARG A 70 -6.63 -12.45 -17.38
C ARG A 70 -5.59 -11.37 -17.10
N ASN A 71 -6.03 -10.18 -16.69
CA ASN A 71 -5.15 -9.04 -16.43
C ASN A 71 -4.67 -8.95 -14.97
N ARG A 72 -4.99 -9.95 -14.12
CA ARG A 72 -4.63 -9.97 -12.69
C ARG A 72 -4.99 -8.66 -11.98
N LEU A 73 -6.18 -8.15 -12.26
CA LEU A 73 -6.69 -6.92 -11.66
C LEU A 73 -6.66 -7.01 -10.13
N LYS A 74 -6.19 -5.92 -9.50
CA LYS A 74 -6.15 -5.78 -8.05
C LYS A 74 -7.55 -6.01 -7.46
N GLU A 75 -7.56 -6.53 -6.24
CA GLU A 75 -8.79 -6.92 -5.55
C GLU A 75 -9.72 -5.72 -5.30
N GLU A 76 -9.16 -4.51 -5.13
CA GLU A 76 -9.89 -3.25 -4.98
C GLU A 76 -10.82 -2.92 -6.16
N HIS A 77 -10.46 -3.30 -7.39
CA HIS A 77 -11.28 -3.09 -8.58
C HIS A 77 -12.29 -4.21 -8.82
N ARG A 78 -12.27 -5.26 -7.98
CA ARG A 78 -13.11 -6.45 -8.11
C ARG A 78 -14.17 -6.54 -7.02
N VAL A 79 -14.27 -5.54 -6.14
CA VAL A 79 -15.17 -5.55 -4.96
C VAL A 79 -16.64 -5.83 -5.32
N ASN A 80 -17.06 -5.40 -6.50
CA ASN A 80 -18.44 -5.57 -6.97
C ASN A 80 -18.70 -6.89 -7.70
N THR A 81 -17.69 -7.72 -7.95
CA THR A 81 -17.89 -8.99 -8.65
C THR A 81 -18.47 -10.07 -7.73
N LYS A 82 -19.21 -11.02 -8.32
CA LYS A 82 -19.81 -12.15 -7.59
C LYS A 82 -18.73 -13.01 -6.91
N SER A 83 -17.62 -13.28 -7.61
CA SER A 83 -16.49 -14.06 -7.08
C SER A 83 -15.86 -13.42 -5.85
N TYR A 84 -15.66 -12.11 -5.86
CA TYR A 84 -15.14 -11.38 -4.72
C TYR A 84 -16.10 -11.43 -3.53
N ARG A 85 -17.38 -11.08 -3.73
CA ARG A 85 -18.40 -11.14 -2.68
C ARG A 85 -18.53 -12.53 -2.06
N ARG A 86 -18.44 -13.58 -2.87
CA ARG A 86 -18.42 -14.97 -2.40
C ARG A 86 -17.19 -15.29 -1.55
N ARG A 87 -16.01 -14.80 -1.94
CA ARG A 87 -14.76 -14.97 -1.19
C ARG A 87 -14.83 -14.24 0.15
N GLU A 88 -15.30 -13.00 0.17
CA GLU A 88 -15.45 -12.21 1.39
C GLU A 88 -16.44 -12.85 2.36
N ARG A 89 -17.59 -13.33 1.87
CA ARG A 89 -18.51 -14.13 2.70
C ARG A 89 -17.83 -15.35 3.31
N ARG A 90 -17.02 -16.08 2.55
CA ARG A 90 -16.28 -17.24 3.10
C ARG A 90 -15.24 -16.83 4.14
N ARG A 91 -14.58 -15.68 3.96
CA ARG A 91 -13.60 -15.14 4.93
C ARG A 91 -14.28 -14.72 6.22
N SER A 92 -15.42 -14.03 6.15
CA SER A 92 -16.17 -13.57 7.32
C SER A 92 -16.77 -14.71 8.15
N HIS A 93 -17.09 -15.84 7.51
CA HIS A 93 -17.65 -17.02 8.17
C HIS A 93 -16.58 -18.06 8.54
N ARG A 94 -15.29 -17.71 8.61
CA ARG A 94 -14.27 -18.65 9.10
C ARG A 94 -14.36 -18.74 10.63
N PRO A 95 -14.82 -19.87 11.19
CA PRO A 95 -14.84 -20.04 12.64
C PRO A 95 -13.41 -20.09 13.17
N MET A 96 -13.14 -19.31 14.21
CA MET A 96 -11.87 -19.33 14.95
C MET A 96 -11.89 -20.38 16.08
N ASP A 97 -12.71 -21.41 15.94
CA ASP A 97 -12.88 -22.46 16.95
C ASP A 97 -11.57 -23.18 17.27
N HIS A 98 -10.65 -23.27 16.31
CA HIS A 98 -9.31 -23.85 16.48
C HIS A 98 -8.39 -23.03 17.40
N LEU A 99 -8.76 -21.81 17.78
CA LEU A 99 -8.01 -20.98 18.75
C LEU A 99 -8.56 -21.06 20.17
N LYS A 100 -9.69 -21.75 20.40
CA LYS A 100 -10.30 -21.86 21.74
C LYS A 100 -9.36 -22.50 22.76
N ASP A 101 -8.53 -23.42 22.30
CA ASP A 101 -7.58 -24.15 23.14
C ASP A 101 -6.16 -23.56 23.10
N TYR A 102 -5.96 -22.47 22.36
CA TYR A 102 -4.66 -21.81 22.27
C TYR A 102 -4.37 -21.04 23.56
N ARG A 103 -3.58 -21.65 24.46
CA ARG A 103 -3.02 -20.97 25.62
C ARG A 103 -1.66 -20.38 25.26
N VAL A 104 -1.50 -19.08 25.48
CA VAL A 104 -0.20 -18.41 25.38
C VAL A 104 0.70 -18.94 26.51
N SER A 105 1.90 -19.39 26.17
CA SER A 105 2.90 -19.80 27.16
C SER A 105 3.22 -18.62 28.09
N PRO A 106 3.34 -18.83 29.41
CA PRO A 106 3.76 -17.78 30.32
C PRO A 106 5.09 -17.18 29.85
N THR A 107 5.14 -15.87 29.64
CA THR A 107 6.39 -15.17 29.40
C THR A 107 7.23 -15.16 30.69
N SER A 108 8.56 -15.04 30.57
CA SER A 108 9.50 -15.16 31.69
C SER A 108 9.31 -14.15 32.84
N ASN A 109 8.48 -13.14 32.62
CA ASN A 109 8.06 -12.11 33.57
C ASN A 109 6.74 -12.44 34.30
N GLY A 110 6.19 -13.65 34.18
CA GLY A 110 5.13 -14.17 35.06
C GLY A 110 3.72 -13.61 34.84
N ASN A 111 3.54 -12.67 33.89
CA ASN A 111 2.23 -12.08 33.60
C ASN A 111 1.61 -12.76 32.39
N THR A 112 0.67 -13.69 32.61
CA THR A 112 -0.25 -14.11 31.55
C THR A 112 -1.37 -13.08 31.43
N GLU A 113 -1.17 -12.10 30.56
CA GLU A 113 -2.28 -11.29 30.06
C GLU A 113 -3.19 -12.20 29.22
N VAL A 114 -4.27 -12.62 29.86
CA VAL A 114 -5.40 -13.28 29.20
C VAL A 114 -5.85 -12.34 28.08
N PHE A 115 -5.77 -12.80 26.82
CA PHE A 115 -6.48 -12.16 25.71
C PHE A 115 -7.97 -12.21 26.06
N GLY A 116 -8.46 -11.17 26.73
CA GLY A 116 -9.88 -10.93 26.90
C GLY A 116 -10.51 -10.93 25.52
N GLN A 117 -11.46 -11.84 25.34
CA GLN A 117 -12.42 -11.92 24.24
C GLN A 117 -12.31 -10.77 23.22
N CYS A 118 -11.50 -10.94 22.18
CA CYS A 118 -11.53 -10.06 21.02
C CYS A 118 -12.77 -10.39 20.17
N ASN A 119 -13.95 -10.15 20.72
CA ASN A 119 -15.11 -9.82 19.89
C ASN A 119 -14.89 -8.38 19.41
N TYR A 120 -14.94 -8.15 18.10
CA TYR A 120 -14.68 -6.89 17.37
C TYR A 120 -13.24 -6.59 16.96
N PHE A 121 -12.81 -7.18 15.84
CA PHE A 121 -11.93 -6.49 14.89
C PHE A 121 -12.76 -5.48 14.08
N ASN A 122 -13.20 -4.41 14.74
CA ASN A 122 -13.68 -3.18 14.10
C ASN A 122 -12.80 -1.99 14.53
N GLY A 123 -11.49 -2.22 14.59
CA GLY A 123 -10.49 -1.27 15.11
C GLY A 123 -9.72 -0.46 14.06
N PHE A 124 -10.27 -0.24 12.86
CA PHE A 124 -9.69 0.70 11.88
C PHE A 124 -10.75 1.67 11.34
N ARG A 125 -11.41 2.40 12.24
CA ARG A 125 -12.01 3.71 11.91
C ARG A 125 -11.84 4.65 13.10
N ASN A 126 -11.35 5.84 12.80
CA ASN A 126 -11.23 7.04 13.64
C ASN A 126 -9.91 7.20 14.42
N LEU A 127 -8.86 7.60 13.70
CA LEU A 127 -7.94 8.62 14.20
C LEU A 127 -8.17 9.88 13.36
N ASN A 128 -9.04 10.75 13.86
CA ASN A 128 -9.13 12.18 13.56
C ASN A 128 -10.04 12.80 14.63
N ALA A 129 -9.42 13.34 15.67
CA ALA A 129 -9.85 14.49 16.47
C ALA A 129 -8.64 14.95 17.30
#